data_AF-A0A8T2AM75-F1
#
_entry.id   AF-A0A8T2AM75-F1
#
_cell.length_a   1.000
_cell.length_b   1.000
_cell.length_c   1.000
_cell.angle_alpha   90.00
_cell.angle_beta   90.00
_cell.angle_gamma   90.00
#
_symmetry.space_group_name_H-M   'P 1'
#
loop_
_entity.id
_entity.type
_entity.pdbx_description
1 polymer ?
#
loop_
_entity_poly.entity_id
_entity_poly.type
_entity_poly.pdbx_seq_one_letter_code
_entity_poly.pdbx_strand_id
1 'polypeptide(L)'
;MASQRAMLKNALILFLFTLTIMAKTAFSQRCSTTGCAANLCCSRYGYCGTTAAYCGTGCRSGPCSSSTTPTPSGGAGGLNADPRDTIENVVTPAFFNGIMSKVGNGCPAKGFYTRQAFIAAAQSFVAYKGTVAKREIAAMLAQFSHESGSFCYKEEIARGKYCSASTAYPCAPGKDYYGRGPIQITWNYNYGAAGKFLGLPLLTDPDMVARSPQVAFQCAMWFWNLNVRPVLDQGFGATTRKINGGECNGRRPAAVQSRVNFYLEFCRMLGITPGANLSC
;
A
#
# COMPACT_ATOMS: atom_id res chain seq x y z
N MET A 1 -10.79 33.79 -61.11
CA MET A 1 -10.23 32.56 -60.49
C MET A 1 -9.03 32.80 -59.55
N ALA A 2 -8.10 33.72 -59.85
CA ALA A 2 -6.94 33.97 -58.97
C ALA A 2 -7.29 34.58 -57.59
N SER A 3 -8.28 35.48 -57.54
CA SER A 3 -8.70 36.17 -56.29
C SER A 3 -9.36 35.24 -55.26
N GLN A 4 -10.20 34.29 -55.70
CA GLN A 4 -10.82 33.30 -54.82
C GLN A 4 -9.81 32.34 -54.18
N ARG A 5 -8.76 31.94 -54.93
CA ARG A 5 -7.70 31.09 -54.39
C ARG A 5 -6.83 31.81 -53.35
N ALA A 6 -6.63 33.12 -53.51
CA ALA A 6 -5.91 33.94 -52.54
C ALA A 6 -6.72 34.13 -51.24
N MET A 7 -8.04 34.40 -51.35
CA MET A 7 -8.91 34.49 -50.17
C MET A 7 -9.01 33.16 -49.41
N LEU A 8 -9.11 32.03 -50.11
CA LEU A 8 -9.18 30.71 -49.47
C LEU A 8 -7.88 30.33 -48.76
N LYS A 9 -6.72 30.67 -49.35
CA LYS A 9 -5.41 30.49 -48.69
C LYS A 9 -5.27 31.34 -47.43
N ASN A 10 -5.66 32.62 -47.48
CA ASN A 10 -5.57 33.51 -46.32
C ASN A 10 -6.55 33.11 -45.21
N ALA A 11 -7.76 32.66 -45.56
CA ALA A 11 -8.72 32.13 -44.61
C ALA A 11 -8.24 30.82 -43.94
N LEU A 12 -7.59 29.93 -44.71
CA LEU A 12 -7.01 28.69 -44.18
C LEU A 12 -5.82 28.96 -43.24
N ILE A 13 -4.96 29.93 -43.57
CA ILE A 13 -3.84 30.34 -42.71
C ILE A 13 -4.37 30.96 -41.41
N LEU A 14 -5.40 31.81 -41.48
CA LEU A 14 -6.02 32.40 -40.30
C LEU A 14 -6.70 31.34 -39.42
N PHE A 15 -7.37 30.34 -40.03
CA PHE A 15 -7.99 29.21 -39.32
C PHE A 15 -6.95 28.29 -38.66
N LEU A 16 -5.81 28.04 -39.31
CA LEU A 16 -4.71 27.26 -38.73
C LEU A 16 -3.99 28.03 -37.59
N PHE A 17 -3.89 29.36 -37.69
CA PHE A 17 -3.38 30.21 -36.61
C PHE A 17 -4.33 30.28 -35.40
N THR A 18 -5.65 30.30 -35.60
CA THR A 18 -6.61 30.27 -34.47
C THR A 18 -6.68 28.88 -33.82
N LEU A 19 -6.53 27.79 -34.58
CA LEU A 19 -6.46 26.43 -34.02
C LEU A 19 -5.22 26.21 -33.14
N THR A 20 -4.08 26.81 -33.49
CA THR A 20 -2.84 26.70 -32.71
C THR A 20 -2.84 27.57 -31.46
N ILE A 21 -3.56 28.70 -31.46
CA ILE A 21 -3.74 29.54 -30.27
C ILE A 21 -4.70 28.89 -29.26
N MET A 22 -5.74 28.17 -29.71
CA MET A 22 -6.63 27.41 -28.80
C MET A 22 -6.01 26.13 -28.22
N ALA A 23 -4.92 25.61 -28.78
CA ALA A 23 -4.23 24.44 -28.23
C ALA A 23 -3.35 24.73 -27.00
N LYS A 24 -3.14 26.01 -26.65
CA LYS A 24 -2.25 26.41 -25.53
C LYS A 24 -2.94 26.60 -24.17
N THR A 25 -4.22 26.31 -24.01
CA THR A 25 -4.95 26.62 -22.76
C THR A 25 -5.79 25.48 -22.16
N ALA A 26 -5.38 24.22 -22.30
CA ALA A 26 -6.07 23.12 -21.59
C ALA A 26 -5.16 21.97 -21.14
N PHE A 27 -3.87 22.18 -20.88
CA PHE A 27 -3.10 21.22 -20.09
C PHE A 27 -3.42 21.43 -18.61
N SER A 28 -4.33 20.60 -18.08
CA SER A 28 -4.43 20.43 -16.63
C SER A 28 -3.06 19.99 -16.10
N GLN A 29 -2.36 20.87 -15.40
CA GLN A 29 -1.04 20.59 -14.84
C GLN A 29 -1.17 19.40 -13.88
N ARG A 30 -0.41 18.33 -14.14
CA ARG A 30 -0.34 17.19 -13.23
C ARG A 30 0.65 17.49 -12.12
N CYS A 31 0.15 17.62 -10.89
CA CYS A 31 0.99 17.90 -9.73
C CYS A 31 1.92 16.75 -9.31
N SER A 32 1.77 15.55 -9.88
CA SER A 32 2.60 14.39 -9.56
C SER A 32 4.06 14.51 -10.00
N THR A 33 4.39 15.44 -10.91
CA THR A 33 5.75 15.57 -11.46
C THR A 33 6.40 16.91 -11.14
N THR A 34 5.64 18.00 -11.09
CA THR A 34 6.19 19.38 -10.98
C THR A 34 5.55 20.22 -9.87
N GLY A 35 4.57 19.69 -9.13
CA GLY A 35 3.76 20.47 -8.18
C GLY A 35 2.76 21.38 -8.90
N CYS A 36 1.94 22.12 -8.13
CA CYS A 36 1.05 23.14 -8.68
C CYS A 36 1.67 24.53 -8.53
N ALA A 37 1.32 25.46 -9.42
CA ALA A 37 1.64 26.87 -9.22
C ALA A 37 1.00 27.43 -7.93
N ALA A 38 1.52 28.55 -7.43
CA ALA A 38 1.08 29.15 -6.17
C ALA A 38 -0.45 29.36 -6.12
N ASN A 39 -1.06 29.03 -4.97
CA ASN A 39 -2.50 29.07 -4.71
C ASN A 39 -3.38 28.05 -5.45
N LEU A 40 -2.80 27.09 -6.17
CA LEU A 40 -3.54 25.96 -6.74
C LEU A 40 -3.44 24.73 -5.84
N CYS A 41 -4.55 24.01 -5.73
CA CYS A 41 -4.64 22.74 -5.03
C CYS A 41 -4.33 21.58 -5.97
N CYS A 42 -3.59 20.60 -5.47
CA CYS A 42 -3.39 19.32 -6.13
C CYS A 42 -4.53 18.37 -5.71
N SER A 43 -5.44 18.06 -6.63
CA SER A 43 -6.58 17.18 -6.36
C SER A 43 -6.14 15.75 -6.00
N ARG A 44 -7.08 14.98 -5.45
CA ARG A 44 -6.88 13.54 -5.19
C ARG A 44 -6.50 12.73 -6.43
N TYR A 45 -6.76 13.27 -7.64
CA TYR A 45 -6.45 12.65 -8.92
C TYR A 45 -5.15 13.17 -9.55
N GLY A 46 -4.42 14.04 -8.87
CA GLY A 46 -3.13 14.52 -9.32
C GLY A 46 -3.20 15.66 -10.34
N TYR A 47 -4.25 16.48 -10.29
CA TYR A 47 -4.42 17.64 -11.16
C TYR A 47 -4.49 18.95 -10.37
N CYS A 48 -4.01 20.05 -10.94
CA CYS A 48 -4.02 21.36 -10.29
C CYS A 48 -5.30 22.16 -10.58
N GLY A 49 -5.88 22.80 -9.57
CA GLY A 49 -7.05 23.66 -9.70
C GLY A 49 -7.43 24.36 -8.39
N THR A 50 -8.39 25.28 -8.43
CA THR A 50 -8.82 26.08 -7.27
C THR A 50 -10.22 25.74 -6.75
N THR A 51 -10.99 24.90 -7.45
CA THR A 51 -12.36 24.57 -7.05
C THR A 51 -12.40 23.49 -5.97
N ALA A 52 -13.56 23.27 -5.34
CA ALA A 52 -13.74 22.23 -4.33
C ALA A 52 -13.37 20.80 -4.81
N ALA A 53 -13.45 20.52 -6.11
CA ALA A 53 -13.00 19.23 -6.67
C ALA A 53 -11.47 19.03 -6.58
N TYR A 54 -10.72 20.13 -6.47
CA TYR A 54 -9.26 20.14 -6.37
C TYR A 54 -8.79 20.41 -4.95
N CYS A 55 -9.43 21.37 -4.28
CA CYS A 55 -9.08 21.83 -2.94
C CYS A 55 -9.83 21.12 -1.82
N GLY A 56 -10.93 20.43 -2.10
CA GLY A 56 -11.73 19.75 -1.10
C GLY A 56 -11.16 18.40 -0.68
N THR A 57 -12.04 17.48 -0.30
CA THR A 57 -11.68 16.18 0.26
C THR A 57 -10.69 15.39 -0.60
N GLY A 58 -9.54 15.04 -0.03
CA GLY A 58 -8.48 14.29 -0.70
C GLY A 58 -7.49 15.14 -1.50
N CYS A 59 -7.57 16.47 -1.38
CA CYS A 59 -6.52 17.38 -1.84
C CYS A 59 -5.15 16.98 -1.22
N ARG A 60 -4.14 16.84 -2.08
CA ARG A 60 -2.81 16.31 -1.75
C ARG A 60 -1.82 17.39 -1.33
N SER A 61 -1.96 18.62 -1.84
CA SER A 61 -1.10 19.78 -1.56
C SER A 61 -1.73 21.09 -2.06
N GLY A 62 -1.24 22.24 -1.61
CA GLY A 62 -1.82 23.57 -1.91
C GLY A 62 -2.80 24.03 -0.82
N PRO A 63 -3.63 25.06 -1.06
CA PRO A 63 -4.59 25.59 -0.09
C PRO A 63 -5.82 24.68 0.04
N CYS A 64 -5.60 23.42 0.42
CA CYS A 64 -6.66 22.43 0.62
C CYS A 64 -7.63 22.91 1.71
N SER A 65 -8.92 22.92 1.41
CA SER A 65 -9.98 23.22 2.35
C SER A 65 -10.05 22.10 3.39
N SER A 66 -9.55 22.36 4.60
CA SER A 66 -9.83 21.52 5.75
C SER A 66 -11.32 21.62 6.06
N SER A 67 -12.11 20.62 5.64
CA SER A 67 -13.50 20.50 6.06
C SER A 67 -13.56 20.10 7.53
N THR A 68 -13.34 21.06 8.43
CA THR A 68 -13.78 20.98 9.81
C THR A 68 -15.27 21.32 9.85
N THR A 69 -16.10 20.30 9.69
CA THR A 69 -17.47 20.33 10.19
C THR A 69 -17.65 19.12 11.11
N PRO A 70 -17.96 19.32 12.40
CA PRO A 70 -18.23 18.22 13.32
C PRO A 70 -19.63 17.67 13.01
N THR A 71 -19.72 16.44 12.53
CA THR A 71 -20.99 15.72 12.36
C THR A 71 -21.05 14.56 13.35
N PRO A 72 -22.16 14.37 14.08
CA PRO A 72 -22.31 13.30 15.06
C PRO A 72 -22.29 11.92 14.40
N SER A 73 -21.70 10.96 15.12
CA SER A 73 -21.86 9.50 15.05
C SER A 73 -22.87 8.95 14.02
N GLY A 74 -22.35 8.24 13.00
CA GLY A 74 -23.16 7.40 12.12
C GLY A 74 -22.71 7.30 10.67
N GLY A 75 -21.42 7.13 10.39
CA GLY A 75 -20.92 6.91 9.03
C GLY A 75 -19.73 5.96 9.04
N ALA A 76 -19.81 4.91 8.23
CA ALA A 76 -18.73 3.94 8.01
C ALA A 76 -17.53 4.65 7.34
N GLY A 77 -16.73 5.36 8.14
CA GLY A 77 -15.45 5.87 7.72
C GLY A 77 -14.52 4.69 7.43
N GLY A 78 -14.15 4.52 6.15
CA GLY A 78 -13.16 3.54 5.73
C GLY A 78 -11.85 3.69 6.52
N LEU A 79 -10.95 2.69 6.43
CA LEU A 79 -9.77 2.53 7.31
C LEU A 79 -8.78 3.74 7.35
N ASN A 80 -9.02 4.79 6.55
CA ASN A 80 -8.24 6.03 6.49
C ASN A 80 -8.81 7.20 7.32
N ALA A 81 -10.06 7.14 7.80
CA ALA A 81 -10.70 8.19 8.60
C ALA A 81 -10.38 8.09 10.11
N ASP A 82 -9.39 7.28 10.47
CA ASP A 82 -9.16 6.78 11.82
C ASP A 82 -8.13 7.55 12.62
N PRO A 83 -8.10 7.38 13.96
CA PRO A 83 -7.04 7.93 14.79
C PRO A 83 -5.68 7.62 14.19
N ARG A 84 -4.88 8.68 14.00
CA ARG A 84 -3.55 8.63 13.38
C ARG A 84 -2.50 9.07 14.36
N ASP A 85 -1.32 8.49 14.24
CA ASP A 85 -0.13 8.93 14.97
C ASP A 85 1.11 8.49 14.18
N THR A 86 2.30 8.89 14.61
CA THR A 86 3.57 8.37 14.08
C THR A 86 3.63 6.85 14.22
N ILE A 87 4.40 6.19 13.34
CA ILE A 87 4.50 4.73 13.34
C ILE A 87 5.03 4.20 14.68
N GLU A 88 5.93 4.95 15.32
CA GLU A 88 6.50 4.64 16.64
C GLU A 88 5.46 4.68 17.75
N ASN A 89 4.52 5.64 17.69
CA ASN A 89 3.45 5.82 18.67
C ASN A 89 2.27 4.89 18.44
N VAL A 90 1.98 4.51 17.18
CA VAL A 90 0.98 3.47 16.90
C VAL A 90 1.52 2.10 17.31
N VAL A 91 2.75 1.77 16.90
CA VAL A 91 3.39 0.51 17.24
C VAL A 91 4.22 0.70 18.50
N THR A 92 3.56 0.85 19.65
CA THR A 92 4.26 0.97 20.94
C THR A 92 4.97 -0.35 21.30
N PRO A 93 5.97 -0.32 22.21
CA PRO A 93 6.54 -1.54 22.77
C PRO A 93 5.48 -2.47 23.36
N ALA A 94 4.53 -1.93 24.12
CA ALA A 94 3.45 -2.72 24.74
C ALA A 94 2.56 -3.41 23.69
N PHE A 95 2.17 -2.69 22.64
CA PHE A 95 1.37 -3.25 21.55
C PHE A 95 2.12 -4.38 20.83
N PHE A 96 3.34 -4.12 20.36
CA PHE A 96 4.11 -5.11 19.62
C PHE A 96 4.48 -6.32 20.48
N ASN A 97 4.92 -6.10 21.73
CA ASN A 97 5.23 -7.19 22.66
C ASN A 97 3.99 -8.00 23.03
N GLY A 98 2.81 -7.38 23.09
CA GLY A 98 1.55 -8.08 23.31
C GLY A 98 1.20 -9.06 22.18
N ILE A 99 1.59 -8.74 20.94
CA ILE A 99 1.46 -9.68 19.81
C ILE A 99 2.54 -10.76 19.91
N MET A 100 3.81 -10.36 20.10
CA MET A 100 4.95 -11.29 20.09
C MET A 100 5.00 -12.23 21.30
N SER A 101 4.37 -11.89 22.42
CA SER A 101 4.30 -12.75 23.60
C SER A 101 3.54 -14.06 23.33
N LYS A 102 2.65 -14.04 22.33
CA LYS A 102 1.87 -15.21 21.89
C LYS A 102 2.65 -16.17 21.00
N VAL A 103 3.82 -15.77 20.51
CA VAL A 103 4.69 -16.64 19.72
C VAL A 103 5.22 -17.74 20.63
N GLY A 104 4.84 -18.99 20.38
CA GLY A 104 5.25 -20.13 21.20
C GLY A 104 6.77 -20.34 21.21
N ASN A 105 7.30 -20.91 22.29
CA ASN A 105 8.73 -21.17 22.42
C ASN A 105 9.27 -22.19 21.39
N GLY A 106 8.41 -23.08 20.89
CA GLY A 106 8.76 -24.03 19.83
C GLY A 106 8.75 -23.44 18.41
N CYS A 107 8.44 -22.15 18.25
CA CYS A 107 8.34 -21.53 16.94
C CYS A 107 9.71 -21.25 16.31
N PRO A 108 9.96 -21.68 15.06
CA PRO A 108 11.23 -21.44 14.37
C PRO A 108 11.63 -19.96 14.23
N ALA A 109 10.66 -19.05 14.23
CA ALA A 109 10.90 -17.60 14.15
C ALA A 109 10.86 -16.89 15.53
N LYS A 110 10.86 -17.62 16.65
CA LYS A 110 10.88 -17.01 17.99
C LYS A 110 12.09 -16.06 18.13
N GLY A 111 11.82 -14.81 18.49
CA GLY A 111 12.84 -13.76 18.63
C GLY A 111 13.33 -13.13 17.32
N PHE A 112 12.87 -13.61 16.16
CA PHE A 112 13.27 -13.05 14.86
C PHE A 112 12.59 -11.71 14.59
N TYR A 113 11.25 -11.65 14.66
CA TYR A 113 10.49 -10.43 14.39
C TYR A 113 10.54 -9.46 15.56
N THR A 114 11.09 -8.26 15.33
CA THR A 114 11.24 -7.25 16.38
C THR A 114 10.54 -5.95 15.99
N ARG A 115 10.13 -5.19 17.01
CA ARG A 115 9.57 -3.85 16.83
C ARG A 115 10.55 -2.93 16.10
N GLN A 116 11.83 -2.98 16.49
CA GLN A 116 12.90 -2.20 15.86
C GLN A 116 12.94 -2.45 14.35
N ALA A 117 12.89 -3.72 13.93
CA ALA A 117 12.90 -4.10 12.53
C ALA A 117 11.64 -3.62 11.78
N PHE A 118 10.46 -3.69 12.41
CA PHE A 118 9.22 -3.17 11.84
C PHE A 118 9.29 -1.66 11.59
N ILE A 119 9.75 -0.88 12.57
CA ILE A 119 9.90 0.58 12.45
C ILE A 119 10.96 0.93 11.40
N ALA A 120 12.11 0.27 11.42
CA ALA A 120 13.18 0.48 10.44
C ALA A 120 12.71 0.15 9.01
N ALA A 121 11.90 -0.90 8.84
CA ALA A 121 11.29 -1.22 7.55
C ALA A 121 10.32 -0.12 7.08
N ALA A 122 9.49 0.41 7.98
CA ALA A 122 8.54 1.47 7.66
C ALA A 122 9.21 2.74 7.11
N GLN A 123 10.41 3.08 7.59
CA GLN A 123 11.19 4.23 7.11
C GLN A 123 11.57 4.15 5.62
N SER A 124 11.51 2.96 5.03
CA SER A 124 11.77 2.74 3.59
C SER A 124 10.62 3.23 2.69
N PHE A 125 9.46 3.60 3.26
CA PHE A 125 8.28 3.98 2.50
C PHE A 125 7.81 5.37 2.89
N VAL A 126 7.70 6.28 1.91
CA VAL A 126 7.16 7.64 2.09
C VAL A 126 5.78 7.61 2.76
N ALA A 127 5.01 6.57 2.48
CA ALA A 127 3.66 6.38 2.95
C ALA A 127 3.53 6.18 4.48
N TYR A 128 4.66 6.02 5.19
CA TYR A 128 4.77 5.95 6.64
C TYR A 128 5.64 7.08 7.24
N LYS A 129 6.14 8.02 6.41
CA LYS A 129 6.85 9.22 6.87
C LYS A 129 5.81 10.27 7.31
N GLY A 130 5.47 10.27 8.59
CA GLY A 130 4.42 11.12 9.16
C GLY A 130 3.47 10.30 10.02
N THR A 131 2.16 10.56 9.90
CA THR A 131 1.15 9.80 10.66
C THR A 131 0.50 8.69 9.83
N VAL A 132 0.30 7.55 10.47
CA VAL A 132 -0.35 6.36 9.92
C VAL A 132 -1.67 6.10 10.63
N ALA A 133 -2.66 5.55 9.93
CA ALA A 133 -3.91 5.17 10.56
C ALA A 133 -3.68 3.94 11.46
N LYS A 134 -4.18 3.99 12.71
CA LYS A 134 -4.08 2.83 13.62
C LYS A 134 -4.74 1.58 13.03
N ARG A 135 -5.87 1.72 12.31
CA ARG A 135 -6.54 0.59 11.64
C ARG A 135 -5.71 -0.01 10.49
N GLU A 136 -4.96 0.79 9.73
CA GLU A 136 -4.05 0.26 8.70
C GLU A 136 -3.00 -0.66 9.34
N ILE A 137 -2.40 -0.24 10.45
CA ILE A 137 -1.39 -1.02 11.17
C ILE A 137 -1.98 -2.28 11.80
N ALA A 138 -3.18 -2.19 12.41
CA ALA A 138 -3.89 -3.35 12.91
C ALA A 138 -4.19 -4.36 11.79
N ALA A 139 -4.69 -3.89 10.64
CA ALA A 139 -4.99 -4.74 9.49
C ALA A 139 -3.72 -5.41 8.94
N MET A 140 -2.64 -4.63 8.78
CA MET A 140 -1.36 -5.13 8.29
C MET A 140 -0.79 -6.24 9.19
N LEU A 141 -0.71 -5.98 10.50
CA LEU A 141 -0.20 -6.97 11.45
C LEU A 141 -1.14 -8.18 11.57
N ALA A 142 -2.44 -8.01 11.43
CA ALA A 142 -3.39 -9.14 11.44
C ALA A 142 -3.19 -10.08 10.26
N GLN A 143 -2.99 -9.52 9.07
CA GLN A 143 -2.67 -10.32 7.89
C GLN A 143 -1.31 -11.00 8.03
N PHE A 144 -0.31 -10.28 8.53
CA PHE A 144 1.02 -10.85 8.79
C PHE A 144 0.97 -11.99 9.81
N SER A 145 0.19 -11.84 10.89
CA SER A 145 -0.06 -12.92 11.85
C SER A 145 -0.66 -14.14 11.18
N HIS A 146 -1.67 -13.97 10.31
CA HIS A 146 -2.29 -15.10 9.65
C HIS A 146 -1.30 -15.85 8.72
N GLU A 147 -0.63 -15.12 7.82
CA GLU A 147 0.28 -15.72 6.83
C GLU A 147 1.49 -16.43 7.47
N SER A 148 1.96 -15.94 8.61
CA SER A 148 3.15 -16.48 9.30
C SER A 148 2.82 -17.47 10.42
N GLY A 149 1.56 -17.85 10.57
CA GLY A 149 1.12 -18.71 11.67
C GLY A 149 1.38 -18.09 13.05
N SER A 150 0.86 -16.88 13.28
CA SER A 150 1.11 -16.03 14.45
C SER A 150 2.59 -15.69 14.62
N PHE A 151 3.28 -15.30 13.55
CA PHE A 151 4.74 -15.03 13.55
C PHE A 151 5.61 -16.22 13.97
N CYS A 152 5.05 -17.45 13.93
CA CYS A 152 5.78 -18.65 14.27
C CYS A 152 6.80 -19.04 13.18
N TYR A 153 6.49 -18.72 11.93
CA TYR A 153 7.29 -19.07 10.77
C TYR A 153 7.83 -17.84 10.04
N LYS A 154 9.06 -17.97 9.55
CA LYS A 154 9.70 -16.99 8.65
C LYS A 154 10.01 -17.54 7.27
N GLU A 155 9.78 -18.84 7.10
CA GLU A 155 9.96 -19.59 5.86
C GLU A 155 8.77 -20.55 5.75
N GLU A 156 8.34 -20.80 4.52
CA GLU A 156 7.37 -21.83 4.19
C GLU A 156 7.82 -23.19 4.72
N ILE A 157 6.88 -23.96 5.27
CA ILE A 157 7.16 -25.28 5.84
C ILE A 157 7.49 -26.27 4.71
N ALA A 158 6.61 -26.34 3.70
CA ALA A 158 6.79 -27.20 2.53
C ALA A 158 7.47 -26.43 1.39
N ARG A 159 8.79 -26.18 1.53
CA ARG A 159 9.55 -25.35 0.60
C ARG A 159 9.49 -25.88 -0.84
N GLY A 160 9.02 -25.04 -1.75
CA GLY A 160 9.05 -25.27 -3.19
C GLY A 160 10.08 -24.40 -3.92
N LYS A 161 10.30 -24.68 -5.21
CA LYS A 161 11.23 -23.89 -6.04
C LYS A 161 10.69 -22.50 -6.41
N TYR A 162 9.39 -22.42 -6.72
CA TYR A 162 8.67 -21.20 -7.12
C TYR A 162 9.44 -20.35 -8.15
N CYS A 163 9.96 -21.02 -9.17
CA CYS A 163 10.65 -20.41 -10.29
C CYS A 163 9.72 -20.48 -11.52
N SER A 164 9.28 -19.32 -12.01
CA SER A 164 8.59 -19.19 -13.29
C SER A 164 9.54 -18.60 -14.33
N ALA A 165 9.44 -19.07 -15.57
CA ALA A 165 10.22 -18.51 -16.67
C ALA A 165 9.95 -17.01 -16.82
N SER A 166 11.00 -16.19 -16.75
CA SER A 166 10.92 -14.73 -16.85
C SER A 166 12.23 -14.18 -17.39
N THR A 167 12.14 -13.30 -18.38
CA THR A 167 13.29 -12.55 -18.90
C THR A 167 13.66 -11.37 -17.98
N ALA A 168 12.67 -10.74 -17.35
CA ALA A 168 12.88 -9.60 -16.45
C ALA A 168 13.44 -10.03 -15.08
N TYR A 169 12.99 -11.18 -14.58
CA TYR A 169 13.39 -11.70 -13.27
C TYR A 169 13.79 -13.17 -13.39
N PRO A 170 14.88 -13.49 -14.11
CA PRO A 170 15.33 -14.87 -14.27
C PRO A 170 15.66 -15.49 -12.91
N CYS A 171 15.35 -16.78 -12.76
CA CYS A 171 15.68 -17.50 -11.55
C CYS A 171 17.21 -17.64 -11.42
N ALA A 172 17.76 -17.21 -10.29
CA ALA A 172 19.17 -17.34 -10.01
C ALA A 172 19.54 -18.83 -9.83
N PRO A 173 20.69 -19.29 -10.35
CA PRO A 173 21.16 -20.66 -10.15
C PRO A 173 21.24 -21.03 -8.67
N GLY A 174 20.72 -22.21 -8.31
CA GLY A 174 20.73 -22.72 -6.94
C GLY A 174 19.83 -21.96 -5.95
N LYS A 175 18.94 -21.08 -6.43
CA LYS A 175 18.01 -20.33 -5.58
C LYS A 175 16.56 -20.76 -5.77
N ASP A 176 15.86 -20.82 -4.64
CA ASP A 176 14.43 -21.11 -4.55
C ASP A 176 13.68 -19.92 -3.93
N TYR A 177 12.48 -19.68 -4.45
CA TYR A 177 11.65 -18.51 -4.15
C TYR A 177 10.38 -18.88 -3.38
N TYR A 178 10.46 -19.89 -2.50
CA TYR A 178 9.40 -20.22 -1.53
C TYR A 178 9.09 -19.07 -0.59
N GLY A 179 7.94 -19.19 0.09
CA GLY A 179 7.42 -18.17 0.99
C GLY A 179 8.43 -17.79 2.08
N ARG A 180 8.75 -16.50 2.21
CA ARG A 180 9.52 -15.97 3.35
C ARG A 180 8.90 -14.73 3.96
N GLY A 181 9.21 -14.51 5.23
CA GLY A 181 8.77 -13.34 5.99
C GLY A 181 7.27 -13.31 6.31
N PRO A 182 6.77 -12.17 6.84
CA PRO A 182 5.44 -12.08 7.41
C PRO A 182 4.30 -12.19 6.40
N ILE A 183 4.52 -11.89 5.12
CA ILE A 183 3.50 -12.03 4.06
C ILE A 183 3.74 -13.26 3.17
N GLN A 184 4.74 -14.08 3.50
CA GLN A 184 5.16 -15.23 2.69
C GLN A 184 5.40 -14.83 1.21
N ILE A 185 6.28 -13.84 0.98
CA ILE A 185 6.63 -13.43 -0.39
C ILE A 185 7.16 -14.65 -1.15
N THR A 186 6.58 -14.92 -2.32
CA THR A 186 6.79 -16.15 -3.08
C THR A 186 6.95 -15.82 -4.57
N TRP A 187 7.69 -16.62 -5.32
CA TRP A 187 8.01 -16.48 -6.75
C TRP A 187 9.12 -15.49 -7.10
N ASN A 188 9.98 -15.90 -8.04
CA ASN A 188 11.10 -15.12 -8.58
C ASN A 188 10.72 -13.71 -9.03
N TYR A 189 9.57 -13.52 -9.68
CA TYR A 189 9.14 -12.19 -10.14
C TYR A 189 8.78 -11.25 -8.98
N ASN A 190 8.27 -11.76 -7.86
CA ASN A 190 7.98 -10.94 -6.67
C ASN A 190 9.28 -10.59 -5.95
N TYR A 191 10.18 -11.55 -5.76
CA TYR A 191 11.51 -11.31 -5.21
C TYR A 191 12.30 -10.28 -6.04
N GLY A 192 12.29 -10.42 -7.36
CA GLY A 192 12.94 -9.48 -8.28
C GLY A 192 12.33 -8.08 -8.23
N ALA A 193 11.01 -7.96 -8.27
CA ALA A 193 10.32 -6.67 -8.19
C ALA A 193 10.51 -5.97 -6.83
N ALA A 194 10.42 -6.72 -5.72
CA ALA A 194 10.66 -6.21 -4.37
C ALA A 194 12.13 -5.79 -4.20
N GLY A 195 13.07 -6.62 -4.65
CA GLY A 195 14.50 -6.33 -4.58
C GLY A 195 14.86 -5.07 -5.36
N LYS A 196 14.33 -4.93 -6.58
CA LYS A 196 14.50 -3.73 -7.40
C LYS A 196 13.95 -2.47 -6.72
N PHE A 197 12.77 -2.54 -6.10
CA PHE A 197 12.18 -1.40 -5.40
C PHE A 197 12.98 -1.00 -4.15
N LEU A 198 13.46 -1.99 -3.39
CA LEU A 198 14.15 -1.80 -2.12
C LEU A 198 15.67 -1.55 -2.29
N GLY A 199 16.21 -1.72 -3.49
CA GLY A 199 17.67 -1.69 -3.71
C GLY A 199 18.40 -2.87 -3.08
N LEU A 200 17.74 -4.04 -2.99
CA LEU A 200 18.25 -5.24 -2.34
C LEU A 200 18.42 -6.39 -3.35
N PRO A 201 19.42 -7.28 -3.17
CA PRO A 201 19.72 -8.36 -4.11
C PRO A 201 18.78 -9.56 -3.95
N LEU A 202 17.47 -9.35 -3.77
CA LEU A 202 16.51 -10.40 -3.39
C LEU A 202 16.29 -11.48 -4.47
N LEU A 203 16.58 -11.17 -5.74
CA LEU A 203 16.53 -12.18 -6.81
C LEU A 203 17.70 -13.17 -6.71
N THR A 204 18.90 -12.68 -6.38
CA THR A 204 20.12 -13.50 -6.28
C THR A 204 20.38 -14.01 -4.85
N ASP A 205 19.75 -13.40 -3.85
CA ASP A 205 19.83 -13.74 -2.43
C ASP A 205 18.42 -13.66 -1.79
N PRO A 206 17.48 -14.56 -2.17
CA PRO A 206 16.15 -14.59 -1.59
C PRO A 206 16.15 -14.95 -0.09
N ASP A 207 17.19 -15.66 0.37
CA ASP A 207 17.37 -16.06 1.76
C ASP A 207 17.58 -14.86 2.70
N MET A 208 17.97 -13.70 2.17
CA MET A 208 18.07 -12.45 2.92
C MET A 208 16.77 -12.12 3.68
N VAL A 209 15.61 -12.45 3.10
CA VAL A 209 14.29 -12.23 3.72
C VAL A 209 14.13 -13.04 5.02
N ALA A 210 14.72 -14.24 5.13
CA ALA A 210 14.67 -15.08 6.33
C ALA A 210 15.86 -14.86 7.29
N ARG A 211 16.89 -14.11 6.86
CA ARG A 211 18.06 -13.75 7.68
C ARG A 211 17.91 -12.39 8.37
N SER A 212 17.21 -11.44 7.75
CA SER A 212 17.02 -10.10 8.31
C SER A 212 15.55 -9.79 8.57
N PRO A 213 15.13 -9.55 9.83
CA PRO A 213 13.74 -9.21 10.12
C PRO A 213 13.34 -7.85 9.53
N GLN A 214 14.29 -6.93 9.35
CA GLN A 214 14.02 -5.66 8.67
C GLN A 214 13.68 -5.90 7.20
N VAL A 215 14.46 -6.73 6.50
CA VAL A 215 14.18 -7.08 5.09
C VAL A 215 12.87 -7.86 4.97
N ALA A 216 12.58 -8.74 5.93
CA ALA A 216 11.30 -9.45 6.00
C ALA A 216 10.11 -8.48 6.05
N PHE A 217 10.15 -7.48 6.94
CA PHE A 217 9.12 -6.46 7.03
C PHE A 217 9.11 -5.52 5.82
N GLN A 218 10.27 -5.16 5.24
CA GLN A 218 10.32 -4.35 4.02
C GLN A 218 9.62 -5.04 2.86
N CYS A 219 9.85 -6.34 2.66
CA CYS A 219 9.15 -7.12 1.62
C CYS A 219 7.63 -7.16 1.87
N ALA A 220 7.22 -7.37 3.12
CA ALA A 220 5.81 -7.40 3.48
C ALA A 220 5.12 -6.04 3.28
N MET A 221 5.79 -4.94 3.68
CA MET A 221 5.30 -3.58 3.48
C MET A 221 5.33 -3.14 2.01
N TRP A 222 6.26 -3.64 1.21
CA TRP A 222 6.27 -3.44 -0.25
C TRP A 222 5.02 -4.04 -0.87
N PHE A 223 4.73 -5.32 -0.56
CA PHE A 223 3.53 -5.98 -1.06
C PHE A 223 2.26 -5.25 -0.61
N TRP A 224 2.21 -4.88 0.67
CA TRP A 224 1.08 -4.15 1.25
C TRP A 224 0.82 -2.82 0.53
N ASN A 225 1.84 -1.96 0.40
CA ASN A 225 1.68 -0.64 -0.21
C ASN A 225 1.21 -0.71 -1.66
N LEU A 226 1.68 -1.69 -2.43
CA LEU A 226 1.32 -1.81 -3.84
C LEU A 226 -0.05 -2.47 -4.06
N ASN A 227 -0.39 -3.50 -3.28
CA ASN A 227 -1.53 -4.37 -3.60
C ASN A 227 -2.71 -4.21 -2.64
N VAL A 228 -2.46 -3.89 -1.38
CA VAL A 228 -3.46 -3.94 -0.30
C VAL A 228 -3.90 -2.54 0.14
N ARG A 229 -2.95 -1.63 0.32
CA ARG A 229 -3.22 -0.25 0.73
C ARG A 229 -4.26 0.47 -0.15
N PRO A 230 -4.30 0.26 -1.49
CA PRO A 230 -5.31 0.90 -2.35
C PRO A 230 -6.76 0.49 -2.09
N VAL A 231 -7.02 -0.59 -1.34
CA VAL A 231 -8.39 -1.07 -1.04
C VAL A 231 -8.78 -0.93 0.42
N LEU A 232 -7.99 -0.22 1.23
CA LEU A 232 -8.26 -0.06 2.67
C LEU A 232 -9.59 0.66 2.95
N ASP A 233 -10.03 1.53 2.05
CA ASP A 233 -11.33 2.21 2.17
C ASP A 233 -12.54 1.27 2.01
N GLN A 234 -12.34 0.07 1.47
CA GLN A 234 -13.39 -0.95 1.27
C GLN A 234 -13.61 -1.84 2.50
N GLY A 235 -12.71 -1.80 3.48
CA GLY A 235 -12.76 -2.57 4.74
C GLY A 235 -11.79 -3.76 4.78
N PHE A 236 -11.70 -4.40 5.94
CA PHE A 236 -10.70 -5.44 6.19
C PHE A 236 -10.85 -6.67 5.27
N GLY A 237 -12.07 -7.06 4.92
CA GLY A 237 -12.34 -8.17 4.00
C GLY A 237 -11.77 -7.94 2.60
N ALA A 238 -11.70 -6.68 2.13
CA ALA A 238 -11.07 -6.35 0.86
C ALA A 238 -9.55 -6.58 0.90
N THR A 239 -8.92 -6.40 2.06
CA THR A 239 -7.49 -6.70 2.25
C THR A 239 -7.22 -8.21 2.14
N THR A 240 -8.07 -9.04 2.76
CA THR A 240 -8.02 -10.51 2.62
C THR A 240 -8.17 -10.91 1.16
N ARG A 241 -9.12 -10.32 0.43
CA ARG A 241 -9.32 -10.61 -1.00
C ARG A 241 -8.10 -10.29 -1.85
N LYS A 242 -7.33 -9.26 -1.50
CA LYS A 242 -6.09 -8.89 -2.21
C LYS A 242 -4.91 -9.80 -1.89
N ILE A 243 -4.84 -10.30 -0.66
CA ILE A 243 -3.77 -11.19 -0.23
C ILE A 243 -4.03 -12.61 -0.72
N ASN A 244 -5.22 -13.14 -0.46
CA ASN A 244 -5.62 -14.46 -0.90
C ASN A 244 -7.13 -14.53 -1.21
N GLY A 245 -7.52 -14.01 -2.38
CA GLY A 245 -8.90 -14.05 -2.85
C GLY A 245 -9.50 -15.46 -2.99
N GLY A 246 -8.66 -16.50 -2.98
CA GLY A 246 -9.09 -17.91 -2.96
C GLY A 246 -9.80 -18.32 -1.67
N GLU A 247 -9.67 -17.55 -0.59
CA GLU A 247 -10.34 -17.81 0.70
C GLU A 247 -11.77 -17.27 0.77
N CYS A 248 -12.05 -16.21 0.02
CA CYS A 248 -13.31 -15.48 0.05
C CYS A 248 -14.48 -16.25 -0.58
N ASN A 249 -15.68 -15.70 -0.46
CA ASN A 249 -16.94 -16.19 -1.02
C ASN A 249 -17.27 -17.60 -0.50
N GLY A 250 -17.03 -17.84 0.79
CA GLY A 250 -17.33 -19.11 1.46
C GLY A 250 -16.36 -20.26 1.16
N ARG A 251 -15.27 -20.03 0.43
CA ARG A 251 -14.33 -21.08 0.04
C ARG A 251 -13.46 -21.58 1.20
N ARG A 252 -13.00 -20.67 2.06
CA ARG A 252 -12.20 -21.00 3.26
C ARG A 252 -12.65 -20.16 4.46
N PRO A 253 -13.88 -20.35 4.97
CA PRO A 253 -14.44 -19.50 6.02
C PRO A 253 -13.61 -19.49 7.29
N ALA A 254 -12.99 -20.61 7.67
CA ALA A 254 -12.11 -20.68 8.84
C ALA A 254 -10.84 -19.81 8.69
N ALA A 255 -10.28 -19.73 7.47
CA ALA A 255 -9.10 -18.91 7.22
C ALA A 255 -9.45 -17.41 7.29
N VAL A 256 -10.55 -17.00 6.64
CA VAL A 256 -11.06 -15.63 6.73
C VAL A 256 -11.36 -15.26 8.18
N GLN A 257 -12.03 -16.14 8.92
CA GLN A 257 -12.33 -15.89 10.34
C GLN A 257 -11.07 -15.75 11.20
N SER A 258 -10.02 -16.53 10.93
CA SER A 258 -8.72 -16.38 11.61
C SER A 258 -8.12 -14.99 11.39
N ARG A 259 -8.13 -14.48 10.15
CA ARG A 259 -7.68 -13.11 9.85
C ARG A 259 -8.50 -12.05 10.59
N VAL A 260 -9.83 -12.20 10.58
CA VAL A 260 -10.75 -11.31 11.29
C VAL A 260 -10.48 -11.31 12.79
N ASN A 261 -10.24 -12.48 13.39
CA ASN A 261 -9.94 -12.59 14.82
C ASN A 261 -8.68 -11.82 15.21
N PHE A 262 -7.59 -11.94 14.44
CA PHE A 262 -6.39 -11.12 14.68
C PHE A 262 -6.68 -9.63 14.54
N TYR A 263 -7.43 -9.23 13.51
CA TYR A 263 -7.75 -7.82 13.29
C TYR A 263 -8.57 -7.21 14.43
N LEU A 264 -9.60 -7.93 14.90
CA LEU A 264 -10.41 -7.52 16.04
C LEU A 264 -9.60 -7.40 17.32
N GLU A 265 -8.69 -8.35 17.55
CA GLU A 265 -7.79 -8.30 18.70
C GLU A 265 -6.88 -7.07 18.65
N PHE A 266 -6.24 -6.82 17.51
CA PHE A 266 -5.29 -5.71 17.38
C PHE A 266 -6.00 -4.36 17.40
N CYS A 267 -7.23 -4.26 16.89
CA CYS A 267 -8.08 -3.09 17.09
C CYS A 267 -8.35 -2.85 18.59
N ARG A 268 -8.66 -3.90 19.36
CA ARG A 268 -8.88 -3.79 20.81
C ARG A 268 -7.62 -3.33 21.54
N MET A 269 -6.46 -3.89 21.21
CA MET A 269 -5.17 -3.49 21.82
C MET A 269 -4.81 -2.03 21.52
N LEU A 270 -5.20 -1.50 20.35
CA LEU A 270 -4.99 -0.10 19.97
C LEU A 270 -6.09 0.85 20.45
N GLY A 271 -7.15 0.34 21.08
CA GLY A 271 -8.29 1.13 21.55
C GLY A 271 -9.10 1.76 20.42
N ILE A 272 -9.26 1.06 19.30
CA ILE A 272 -9.99 1.54 18.11
C ILE A 272 -11.13 0.59 17.74
N THR A 273 -12.17 1.12 17.08
CA THR A 273 -13.21 0.28 16.46
C THR A 273 -12.68 -0.34 15.17
N PRO A 274 -13.12 -1.54 14.75
CA PRO A 274 -12.60 -2.22 13.55
C PRO A 274 -13.19 -1.72 12.23
N GLY A 275 -14.30 -0.98 12.27
CA GLY A 275 -15.06 -0.59 11.08
C GLY A 275 -15.98 -1.71 10.57
N ALA A 276 -16.48 -1.54 9.35
CA ALA A 276 -17.39 -2.49 8.68
C ALA A 276 -16.63 -3.37 7.66
N ASN A 277 -17.37 -4.29 7.00
CA ASN A 277 -16.87 -5.15 5.92
C ASN A 277 -15.61 -5.95 6.32
N LEU A 278 -15.70 -6.62 7.46
CA LEU A 278 -14.57 -7.37 8.02
C LEU A 278 -14.28 -8.67 7.26
N SER A 279 -15.32 -9.28 6.70
CA SER A 279 -15.21 -10.55 5.99
C SER A 279 -15.25 -10.36 4.48
N CYS A 280 -14.77 -11.38 3.78
CA CYS A 280 -15.04 -11.68 2.39
C CYS A 280 -15.45 -13.16 2.33
#